data_AF-A0AAW4WQD8-F1
#
_entry.id   AF-A0AAW4WQD8-F1
#
_cell.length_a   1.000
_cell.length_b   1.000
_cell.length_c   1.000
_cell.angle_alpha   90.00
_cell.angle_beta   90.00
_cell.angle_gamma   90.00
#
_symmetry.space_group_name_H-M   'P 1'
#
loop_
_entity.id
_entity.type
_entity.pdbx_description
1 polymer ?
#
loop_
_entity_poly.entity_id
_entity_poly.type
_entity_poly.pdbx_seq_one_letter_code
_entity_poly.pdbx_strand_id
1 'polypeptide(L)'
;AGCAAVRVNPGNIRKFNEVGPSICKAATDAGISLRIGVNAGSLDKELYAKYGGPTPEALVASAWKEAHMFEDVGFHDFKISVKHHDVITMVETY
;
A
#
# COMPACT_ATOMS: atom_id res chain seq x y z
N ALA A 1 -21.38 6.05 -10.12
CA ALA A 1 -20.48 5.22 -10.95
C ALA A 1 -19.62 6.16 -11.80
N GLY A 2 -18.32 5.91 -11.94
CA GLY A 2 -17.42 6.71 -12.79
C GLY A 2 -16.22 7.40 -12.12
N CYS A 3 -15.53 6.76 -11.17
CA CYS A 3 -14.24 7.27 -10.67
C CYS A 3 -13.10 6.73 -11.53
N ALA A 4 -12.24 7.59 -12.08
CA ALA A 4 -11.11 7.20 -12.93
C ALA A 4 -9.94 6.53 -12.16
N ALA A 5 -9.90 6.68 -10.82
CA ALA A 5 -8.93 6.02 -9.97
C ALA A 5 -9.49 5.90 -8.54
N VAL A 6 -9.23 4.75 -7.89
CA VAL A 6 -9.59 4.52 -6.49
C VAL A 6 -8.30 4.41 -5.68
N ARG A 7 -8.13 5.27 -4.68
CA ARG A 7 -7.03 5.17 -3.71
C ARG A 7 -7.47 4.26 -2.58
N VAL A 8 -6.70 3.21 -2.32
CA VAL A 8 -6.98 2.22 -1.29
C VAL A 8 -5.80 2.15 -0.35
N ASN A 9 -6.04 2.15 0.97
CA ASN A 9 -4.97 1.94 1.95
C ASN A 9 -5.25 0.64 2.73
N PRO A 10 -4.66 -0.50 2.32
CA PRO A 10 -4.95 -1.82 2.89
C PRO A 10 -4.78 -1.88 4.40
N GLY A 11 -3.76 -1.22 4.95
CA GLY A 11 -3.53 -1.15 6.40
C GLY A 11 -4.71 -0.59 7.20
N ASN A 12 -5.61 0.16 6.54
CA ASN A 12 -6.82 0.73 7.14
C ASN A 12 -8.10 -0.05 6.78
N ILE A 13 -8.03 -1.01 5.85
CA ILE A 13 -9.15 -1.89 5.51
C ILE A 13 -9.17 -3.04 6.49
N ARG A 14 -10.07 -2.97 7.48
CA ARG A 14 -10.35 -4.11 8.35
C ARG A 14 -10.83 -5.28 7.50
N LYS A 15 -10.18 -6.44 7.65
CA LYS A 15 -10.49 -7.70 6.95
C LYS A 15 -10.23 -7.64 5.43
N PHE A 16 -9.09 -7.10 5.00
CA PHE A 16 -8.70 -7.12 3.59
C PHE A 16 -8.82 -8.52 2.95
N ASN A 17 -8.55 -9.60 3.69
CA ASN A 17 -8.73 -10.96 3.17
C ASN A 17 -10.20 -11.30 2.81
N GLU A 18 -11.19 -10.66 3.46
CA GLU A 18 -12.61 -10.86 3.19
C GLU A 18 -13.13 -9.91 2.09
N VAL A 19 -12.71 -8.63 2.12
CA VAL A 19 -13.25 -7.59 1.21
C VAL A 19 -12.33 -7.24 0.04
N GLY A 20 -11.05 -7.55 0.14
CA GLY A 20 -10.03 -7.30 -0.87
C GLY A 20 -10.35 -7.97 -2.22
N PRO A 21 -10.74 -9.26 -2.26
CA PRO A 21 -11.10 -9.91 -3.52
C PRO A 21 -12.25 -9.21 -4.26
N SER A 22 -13.28 -8.72 -3.55
CA SER A 22 -14.41 -8.04 -4.18
C SER A 22 -14.04 -6.65 -4.68
N ILE A 23 -13.21 -5.91 -3.93
CA ILE A 23 -12.66 -4.62 -4.37
C ILE A 23 -11.79 -4.78 -5.62
N CYS A 24 -10.88 -5.76 -5.60
CA CYS A 24 -9.99 -6.04 -6.73
C CYS A 24 -10.78 -6.46 -7.97
N LYS A 25 -11.78 -7.33 -7.80
CA LYS A 25 -12.67 -7.71 -8.89
C LYS A 25 -13.39 -6.50 -9.48
N ALA A 26 -13.98 -5.65 -8.63
CA ALA A 26 -14.68 -4.45 -9.09
C ALA A 26 -13.74 -3.47 -9.82
N ALA A 27 -12.49 -3.34 -9.37
CA ALA A 27 -11.48 -2.53 -10.03
C ALA A 27 -11.11 -3.10 -11.42
N THR A 28 -10.87 -4.41 -11.51
CA THR A 28 -10.61 -5.12 -12.78
C THR A 28 -11.77 -5.00 -13.75
N ASP A 29 -13.00 -5.27 -13.31
CA ASP A 29 -14.21 -5.18 -14.15
C ASP A 29 -14.42 -3.76 -14.70
N ALA A 30 -13.96 -2.75 -13.96
CA ALA A 30 -14.03 -1.33 -14.34
C ALA A 30 -12.80 -0.83 -15.11
N GLY A 31 -11.75 -1.66 -15.29
CA GLY A 31 -10.49 -1.24 -15.90
C GLY A 31 -9.74 -0.16 -15.12
N ILE A 32 -9.85 -0.18 -13.78
CA ILE A 32 -9.28 0.84 -12.89
C ILE A 32 -8.10 0.26 -12.12
N SER A 33 -6.96 0.95 -12.20
CA SER A 33 -5.79 0.70 -11.37
C SER A 33 -5.97 1.23 -9.95
N LEU A 34 -5.42 0.52 -8.96
CA LEU A 34 -5.43 0.94 -7.56
C LEU A 34 -4.10 1.61 -7.17
N ARG A 35 -4.11 2.43 -6.11
CA ARG A 35 -2.87 2.99 -5.55
C ARG A 35 -2.69 2.60 -4.10
N ILE A 36 -1.56 1.94 -3.80
CA ILE A 36 -1.05 1.61 -2.47
C ILE A 36 -0.26 2.81 -1.94
N GLY A 37 -0.50 3.21 -0.70
CA GLY A 37 0.00 4.47 -0.16
C GLY A 37 0.60 4.32 1.23
N VAL A 38 1.92 4.19 1.30
CA VAL A 38 2.67 4.12 2.55
C VAL A 38 3.04 5.52 3.05
N ASN A 39 2.92 5.74 4.36
CA ASN A 39 3.28 6.99 5.00
C ASN A 39 4.05 6.71 6.29
N ALA A 40 5.16 7.40 6.48
CA ALA A 40 6.00 7.32 7.67
C ALA A 40 5.23 7.54 8.98
N GLY A 41 4.30 8.50 8.99
CA GLY A 41 3.50 8.84 10.17
C GLY A 41 2.47 7.78 10.55
N SER A 42 2.21 6.80 9.68
CA SER A 42 1.26 5.70 9.94
C SER A 42 1.92 4.34 9.71
N LEU A 43 3.24 4.25 9.84
CA LEU A 43 3.97 2.99 9.70
C LEU A 43 3.48 1.97 10.75
N ASP A 44 3.37 0.71 10.34
CA ASP A 44 3.04 -0.41 11.22
C ASP A 44 3.98 -0.43 12.44
N LYS A 45 3.42 -0.59 13.64
CA LYS A 45 4.19 -0.56 14.90
C LYS A 45 5.25 -1.66 14.97
N GLU A 46 4.99 -2.82 14.38
CA GLU A 46 5.94 -3.93 14.33
C GLU A 46 7.13 -3.59 13.43
N LEU A 47 6.87 -2.98 12.26
CA LEU A 47 7.92 -2.50 11.37
C LEU A 47 8.71 -1.37 12.02
N TYR A 48 8.04 -0.43 12.67
CA TYR A 48 8.69 0.65 13.41
C TYR A 48 9.64 0.10 14.47
N ALA A 49 9.19 -0.87 15.29
CA ALA A 49 10.01 -1.49 16.31
C ALA A 49 11.18 -2.29 15.73
N LYS A 50 10.96 -3.01 14.62
CA LYS A 50 11.98 -3.84 13.96
C LYS A 50 13.11 -3.02 13.36
N TYR A 51 12.79 -1.90 12.73
CA TYR A 51 13.77 -1.06 12.02
C TYR A 51 14.23 0.17 12.83
N GLY A 52 13.69 0.37 14.03
CA GLY A 52 14.06 1.49 14.91
C GLY A 52 13.50 2.84 14.47
N GLY A 53 12.51 2.87 13.57
CA GLY A 53 11.90 4.10 13.06
C GLY A 53 11.38 3.95 11.63
N PRO A 54 10.96 5.06 11.00
CA PRO A 54 10.52 5.09 9.61
C PRO A 54 11.72 5.16 8.64
N THR A 55 12.63 4.18 8.72
CA THR A 55 13.78 4.07 7.80
C THR A 55 13.31 3.73 6.38
N PRO A 56 14.14 3.97 5.33
CA PRO A 56 13.81 3.55 3.98
C PRO A 56 13.39 2.07 3.89
N GLU A 57 14.12 1.18 4.56
CA GLU A 57 13.85 -0.26 4.59
C GLU A 57 12.51 -0.57 5.25
N ALA A 58 12.16 0.17 6.31
CA ALA A 58 10.89 0.01 7.00
C ALA A 58 9.71 0.41 6.09
N LEU A 59 9.87 1.50 5.35
CA LEU A 59 8.87 2.00 4.40
C LEU A 59 8.70 1.06 3.21
N VAL A 60 9.80 0.57 2.62
CA VAL A 60 9.79 -0.45 1.57
C VAL A 60 9.12 -1.73 2.06
N ALA A 61 9.48 -2.21 3.25
CA ALA A 61 8.87 -3.41 3.83
C ALA A 61 7.36 -3.25 4.02
N SER A 62 6.89 -2.05 4.42
CA SER A 62 5.45 -1.76 4.51
C SER A 62 4.78 -1.78 3.14
N ALA A 63 5.40 -1.17 2.13
CA ALA A 63 4.85 -1.16 0.77
C ALA A 63 4.77 -2.57 0.18
N TRP A 64 5.79 -3.39 0.44
CA TRP A 64 5.87 -4.78 0.02
C TRP A 64 4.80 -5.64 0.68
N LYS A 65 4.64 -5.50 2.02
CA LYS A 65 3.57 -6.19 2.77
C LYS A 65 2.19 -5.86 2.20
N GLU A 66 1.95 -4.59 1.86
CA GLU A 66 0.67 -4.17 1.28
C GLU A 66 0.47 -4.65 -0.16
N ALA A 67 1.51 -4.61 -1.00
CA ALA A 67 1.47 -5.11 -2.36
C ALA A 67 1.15 -6.62 -2.40
N HIS A 68 1.80 -7.42 -1.55
CA HIS A 68 1.56 -8.86 -1.48
C HIS A 68 0.10 -9.20 -1.15
N MET A 69 -0.58 -8.40 -0.32
CA MET A 69 -2.00 -8.63 -0.05
C MET A 69 -2.87 -8.55 -1.32
N PHE A 70 -2.55 -7.66 -2.27
CA PHE A 70 -3.24 -7.60 -3.56
C PHE A 70 -2.81 -8.74 -4.50
N GLU A 71 -1.53 -9.07 -4.51
CA GLU A 71 -0.99 -10.16 -5.32
C GLU A 71 -1.58 -11.52 -4.91
N ASP A 72 -1.76 -11.77 -3.61
CA ASP A 72 -2.36 -12.99 -3.06
C ASP A 72 -3.81 -13.21 -3.54
N VAL A 73 -4.51 -12.14 -3.91
CA VAL A 73 -5.87 -12.19 -4.49
C VAL A 73 -5.87 -12.04 -6.02
N GLY A 74 -4.70 -12.14 -6.65
CA GLY A 74 -4.51 -12.12 -8.10
C GLY A 74 -4.62 -10.73 -8.75
N PHE A 75 -4.48 -9.65 -7.98
CA PHE A 75 -4.56 -8.29 -8.48
C PHE A 75 -3.17 -7.64 -8.58
N HIS A 76 -2.79 -7.27 -9.81
CA HIS A 76 -1.46 -6.72 -10.11
C HIS A 76 -1.48 -5.31 -10.71
N ASP A 77 -2.66 -4.76 -11.03
CA ASP A 77 -2.79 -3.41 -11.58
C ASP A 77 -2.83 -2.36 -10.46
N PHE A 78 -1.69 -2.16 -9.82
CA PHE A 78 -1.54 -1.14 -8.79
C PHE A 78 -0.29 -0.29 -8.94
N LYS A 79 -0.33 0.89 -8.34
CA LYS A 79 0.79 1.83 -8.22
C LYS A 79 1.18 2.00 -6.77
N ILE A 80 2.47 2.09 -6.49
CA ILE A 80 2.99 2.35 -5.14
C ILE A 80 3.31 3.83 -4.99
N SER A 81 2.98 4.38 -3.83
CA SER A 81 3.45 5.69 -3.40
C SER A 81 3.91 5.61 -1.95
N VAL A 82 5.07 6.19 -1.67
CA VAL A 82 5.63 6.28 -0.32
C VAL A 82 5.80 7.75 0.04
N LYS A 83 5.58 8.09 1.31
CA LYS A 83 5.70 9.46 1.81
C LYS A 83 6.48 9.50 3.12
N HIS A 84 7.48 10.37 3.13
CA HIS A 84 8.28 10.73 4.29
C HIS A 84 8.56 12.24 4.22
N HIS A 85 8.82 12.87 5.38
CA HIS A 85 9.07 14.31 5.47
C HIS A 85 10.52 14.69 5.13
N ASP A 86 11.46 13.81 5.47
CA ASP A 86 12.86 13.91 5.04
C ASP A 86 13.04 13.50 3.57
N VAL A 87 13.75 14.35 2.82
CA VAL A 87 13.95 14.19 1.37
C VAL A 87 14.94 13.08 1.05
N ILE A 88 15.98 12.89 1.86
CA ILE A 88 17.00 11.86 1.61
C ILE A 88 16.37 10.48 1.80
N THR A 89 15.66 10.27 2.91
CA THR A 89 14.88 9.05 3.14
C THR A 89 13.90 8.78 1.99
N MET A 90 13.20 9.82 1.49
CA MET A 90 12.30 9.67 0.35
C MET A 90 13.01 9.15 -0.90
N VAL A 91 14.17 9.73 -1.24
CA VAL A 91 14.94 9.32 -2.41
C VAL A 91 15.48 7.90 -2.26
N GLU A 92 15.97 7.54 -1.08
CA GLU A 92 16.49 6.19 -0.80
C GLU A 92 15.39 5.12 -0.80
N THR A 93 14.14 5.51 -0.54
CA THR A 93 12.99 4.59 -0.49
C THR A 93 12.45 4.22 -1.88
N TYR A 94 12.65 5.09 -2.88
CA TYR A 94 12.11 4.96 -4.24
C TYR A 94 13.09 4.30 -5.21
#